data_AF-A0A3P6R2S0-F1
#
_entry.id   AF-A0A3P6R2S0-F1
#
_cell.length_a   1.000
_cell.length_b   1.000
_cell.length_c   1.000
_cell.angle_alpha   90.00
_cell.angle_beta   90.00
_cell.angle_gamma   90.00
#
_symmetry.space_group_name_H-M   'P 1'
#
loop_
_entity.id
_entity.type
_entity.pdbx_description
1 polymer ?
#
loop_
_entity_poly.entity_id
_entity_poly.type
_entity_poly.pdbx_seq_one_letter_code
_entity_poly.pdbx_strand_id
1 'polypeptide(L)'
;MMVKNGSGLIVNISSAGGLRFIKTMFVKRTDMFKDGETTEYPGKAIVALASDDRRMEKTGRVLITADLGSEYGFRDTDGRDPPNLRSLTFLLTHAGYKQAAQWVPSWVKVPGWLLWGSASRL
;
A
#
# COMPACT_ATOMS: atom_id res chain seq x y z
N MET A 1 11.70 33.61 1.67
CA MET A 1 11.97 33.15 3.06
C MET A 1 12.42 31.70 2.99
N MET A 2 13.58 31.37 3.56
CA MET A 2 14.19 30.04 3.42
C MET A 2 13.83 29.20 4.66
N VAL A 3 12.99 28.17 4.49
CA VAL A 3 12.57 27.29 5.59
C VAL A 3 13.22 25.92 5.37
N LYS A 4 14.19 25.55 6.22
CA LYS A 4 14.73 24.19 6.28
C LYS A 4 13.68 23.29 6.92
N ASN A 5 13.02 22.46 6.14
CA ASN A 5 12.27 21.32 6.68
C ASN A 5 13.25 20.13 6.71
N GLY A 6 13.29 19.35 7.80
CA GLY A 6 14.27 18.30 8.09
C GLY A 6 14.38 17.13 7.10
N SER A 7 13.86 17.30 5.89
CA SER A 7 13.86 16.38 4.74
C SER A 7 14.87 16.76 3.65
N GLY A 8 15.77 17.72 3.88
CA GLY A 8 16.86 18.06 2.94
C GLY A 8 16.47 18.82 1.66
N LEU A 9 15.20 19.20 1.49
CA LEU A 9 14.70 19.89 0.29
C LEU A 9 14.69 21.41 0.50
N ILE A 10 15.46 22.16 -0.30
CA ILE A 10 15.45 23.63 -0.33
C ILE A 10 14.55 24.08 -1.49
N VAL A 11 13.40 24.70 -1.18
CA VAL A 11 12.49 25.27 -2.17
C VAL A 11 12.40 26.79 -1.94
N ASN A 12 12.68 27.57 -2.98
CA ASN A 12 12.48 29.02 -2.93
C ASN A 12 10.99 29.32 -3.12
N ILE A 13 10.34 29.78 -2.05
CA ILE A 13 8.91 30.07 -2.04
C ILE A 13 8.71 31.54 -1.67
N SER A 14 8.15 32.30 -2.61
CA SER A 14 7.93 33.75 -2.48
C SER A 14 6.57 34.12 -1.84
N SER A 15 5.72 33.14 -1.51
CA SER A 15 4.37 33.38 -0.96
C SER A 15 4.00 32.38 0.14
N ALA A 16 3.36 32.87 1.21
CA ALA A 16 2.81 32.04 2.28
C ALA A 16 1.82 30.97 1.76
N GLY A 17 1.10 31.27 0.66
CA GLY A 17 0.23 30.31 -0.02
C GLY A 17 0.99 29.12 -0.60
N GLY A 18 2.14 29.36 -1.24
CA GLY A 18 3.00 28.30 -1.80
C GLY A 18 3.60 27.40 -0.71
N LEU A 19 3.95 27.97 0.44
CA LEU A 19 4.49 27.21 1.57
C LEU A 19 3.40 26.30 2.19
N ARG A 20 2.18 26.82 2.31
CA ARG A 20 1.02 26.06 2.78
C ARG A 20 0.65 24.95 1.79
N PHE A 21 0.71 25.22 0.50
CA PHE A 21 0.47 24.24 -0.55
C PHE A 21 1.49 23.09 -0.53
N ILE A 22 2.78 23.41 -0.48
CA ILE A 22 3.85 22.40 -0.41
C ILE A 22 3.78 21.61 0.89
N LYS A 23 3.57 22.27 2.04
CA LYS A 23 3.40 21.57 3.31
C LYS A 23 2.20 20.62 3.28
N THR A 24 1.08 21.05 2.70
CA THR A 24 -0.13 20.22 2.57
C THR A 24 0.12 19.02 1.64
N MET A 25 0.73 19.25 0.47
CA MET A 25 1.07 18.15 -0.45
C MET A 25 2.05 17.15 0.17
N PHE A 26 3.06 17.63 0.89
CA PHE A 26 4.10 16.78 1.47
C PHE A 26 3.55 15.95 2.62
N VAL A 27 2.80 16.57 3.54
CA VAL A 27 2.15 15.87 4.67
C VAL A 27 1.17 14.82 4.15
N LYS A 28 0.34 15.16 3.15
CA LYS A 28 -0.63 14.21 2.59
C LYS A 28 0.03 13.03 1.89
N ARG A 29 1.23 13.23 1.34
CA ARG A 29 2.02 12.17 0.69
C ARG A 29 2.72 11.28 1.71
N THR A 30 3.28 11.83 2.78
CA THR A 30 3.97 11.03 3.80
C THR A 30 3.02 10.08 4.53
N ASP A 31 1.78 10.49 4.78
CA ASP A 31 0.77 9.63 5.41
C ASP A 31 0.49 8.34 4.61
N MET A 32 0.54 8.40 3.28
CA MET A 32 0.30 7.24 2.41
C MET A 32 1.42 6.19 2.50
N PHE A 33 2.64 6.59 2.85
CA PHE A 33 3.79 5.69 2.94
C PHE A 33 4.07 5.19 4.35
N LYS A 34 3.45 5.77 5.38
CA LYS A 34 3.66 5.36 6.78
C LYS A 34 3.28 3.90 7.03
N ASP A 35 2.21 3.46 6.38
CA ASP A 35 1.68 2.10 6.53
C ASP A 35 2.15 1.15 5.42
N GLY A 36 3.12 1.58 4.59
CA GLY A 36 3.70 0.76 3.55
C GLY A 36 4.56 -0.39 4.09
N GLU A 37 4.85 -1.36 3.22
CA GLU A 37 5.80 -2.44 3.48
C GLU A 37 7.25 -1.93 3.45
N THR A 38 8.14 -2.57 4.22
CA THR A 38 9.57 -2.31 4.10
C THR A 38 10.15 -2.91 2.81
N THR A 39 11.32 -2.41 2.39
CA THR A 39 12.03 -2.93 1.21
C THR A 39 12.37 -4.43 1.31
N GLU A 40 12.44 -4.98 2.52
CA GLU A 40 12.75 -6.41 2.73
C GLU A 40 11.55 -7.32 2.47
N TYR A 41 10.33 -6.82 2.67
CA TYR A 41 9.10 -7.59 2.52
C TYR A 41 8.92 -8.24 1.13
N PRO A 42 9.08 -7.52 -0.01
CA PRO A 42 9.04 -8.14 -1.33
C PRO A 42 10.17 -9.15 -1.54
N GLY A 43 11.33 -8.95 -0.92
CA GLY A 43 12.42 -9.93 -0.93
C GLY A 43 12.01 -11.26 -0.29
N LYS A 44 11.34 -11.22 0.87
CA LYS A 44 10.76 -12.41 1.51
C LYS A 44 9.74 -13.11 0.62
N ALA A 45 8.92 -12.34 -0.10
CA ALA A 45 7.94 -12.88 -1.04
C ALA A 45 8.61 -13.64 -2.21
N ILE A 46 9.70 -13.11 -2.75
CA ILE A 46 10.48 -13.77 -3.82
C ILE A 46 11.08 -15.07 -3.31
N VAL A 47 11.71 -15.07 -2.14
CA VAL A 47 12.28 -16.28 -1.53
C VAL A 47 11.21 -17.33 -1.30
N ALA A 48 10.07 -16.95 -0.70
CA ALA A 48 8.96 -17.87 -0.45
C ALA A 48 8.40 -18.48 -1.74
N LEU A 49 8.24 -17.68 -2.80
CA LEU A 49 7.78 -18.17 -4.10
C LEU A 49 8.81 -19.07 -4.78
N ALA A 50 10.11 -18.75 -4.66
CA ALA A 50 11.18 -19.54 -5.24
C ALA A 50 11.29 -20.94 -4.58
N SER A 51 11.01 -21.01 -3.28
CA SER A 51 10.99 -22.23 -2.47
C SER A 51 9.69 -23.04 -2.57
N ASP A 52 8.65 -22.55 -3.23
CA ASP A 52 7.39 -23.28 -3.41
C ASP A 52 7.50 -24.30 -4.56
N ASP A 53 7.30 -25.58 -4.24
CA ASP A 53 7.26 -26.67 -5.24
C ASP A 53 6.16 -26.47 -6.29
N ARG A 54 5.07 -25.78 -5.92
CA ARG A 54 3.94 -25.45 -6.81
C ARG A 54 4.04 -24.07 -7.45
N ARG A 55 5.22 -23.44 -7.45
CA ARG A 55 5.43 -22.11 -8.07
C ARG A 55 4.95 -21.99 -9.51
N MET A 56 4.96 -23.09 -10.27
CA MET A 56 4.47 -23.11 -11.66
C MET A 56 2.98 -22.80 -11.78
N GLU A 57 2.18 -23.12 -10.76
CA GLU A 57 0.77 -22.72 -10.72
C GLU A 57 0.61 -21.21 -10.67
N LYS A 58 1.60 -20.48 -10.14
CA LYS A 58 1.59 -19.03 -9.92
C LYS A 58 2.24 -18.22 -11.05
N THR A 59 2.90 -18.88 -11.99
CA THR A 59 3.53 -18.26 -13.16
C THR A 59 2.50 -17.56 -14.07
N GLY A 60 2.90 -16.46 -14.72
CA GLY A 60 2.07 -15.71 -15.68
C GLY A 60 1.03 -14.79 -15.03
N ARG A 61 1.08 -14.61 -13.70
CA ARG A 61 0.13 -13.79 -12.94
C ARG A 61 0.85 -12.67 -12.19
N VAL A 62 0.14 -11.58 -11.96
CA VAL A 62 0.58 -10.53 -11.04
C VAL A 62 0.17 -10.95 -9.62
N LEU A 63 1.16 -11.16 -8.76
CA LEU A 63 0.96 -11.58 -7.38
C LEU A 63 1.16 -10.38 -6.44
N ILE A 64 0.28 -10.25 -5.45
CA ILE A 64 0.38 -9.21 -4.43
C ILE A 64 1.24 -9.74 -3.28
N THR A 65 2.26 -9.00 -2.88
CA THR A 65 3.19 -9.37 -1.80
C THR A 65 2.46 -9.68 -0.49
N ALA A 66 1.47 -8.85 -0.11
CA ALA A 66 0.64 -9.07 1.08
C ALA A 66 -0.19 -10.37 1.02
N ASP A 67 -0.59 -10.84 -0.17
CA ASP A 67 -1.25 -12.14 -0.33
C ASP A 67 -0.26 -13.28 -0.10
N LEU A 68 0.95 -13.16 -0.65
CA LEU A 68 2.02 -14.15 -0.46
C LEU A 68 2.46 -14.22 1.01
N GLY A 69 2.52 -13.09 1.72
CA GLY A 69 2.82 -13.08 3.15
C GLY A 69 1.78 -13.81 3.98
N SER A 70 0.49 -13.62 3.68
CA SER A 70 -0.59 -14.38 4.32
C SER A 70 -0.55 -15.87 4.00
N GLU A 71 -0.18 -16.22 2.76
CA GLU A 71 -0.17 -17.60 2.27
C GLU A 71 1.03 -18.41 2.78
N TYR A 72 2.23 -17.83 2.73
CA TYR A 72 3.48 -18.47 3.16
C TYR A 72 3.85 -18.17 4.62
N GLY A 73 3.10 -17.31 5.31
CA GLY A 73 3.26 -17.06 6.74
C GLY A 73 4.44 -16.15 7.12
N PHE A 74 4.94 -15.33 6.21
CA PHE A 74 5.98 -14.34 6.52
C PHE A 74 5.40 -12.96 6.80
N ARG A 75 6.04 -12.24 7.71
CA ARG A 75 5.66 -10.88 8.13
C ARG A 75 6.75 -9.87 7.82
N ASP A 76 6.41 -8.59 7.89
CA ASP A 76 7.37 -7.50 7.76
C ASP A 76 8.36 -7.48 8.92
N THR A 77 9.44 -6.69 8.81
CA THR A 77 10.47 -6.53 9.86
C THR A 77 9.89 -6.12 11.20
N ASP A 78 8.82 -5.32 11.16
CA ASP A 78 8.12 -4.81 12.34
C ASP A 78 7.11 -5.83 12.91
N GLY A 79 7.03 -7.02 12.35
CA GLY A 79 6.05 -8.06 12.72
C GLY A 79 4.61 -7.75 12.29
N ARG A 80 4.40 -6.69 11.50
CA ARG A 80 3.09 -6.32 10.93
C ARG A 80 2.81 -7.08 9.63
N ASP A 81 1.53 -7.18 9.30
CA ASP A 81 1.07 -7.58 7.98
C ASP A 81 0.78 -6.31 7.15
N PRO A 82 1.49 -6.08 6.03
CA PRO A 82 1.24 -4.93 5.18
C PRO A 82 -0.20 -4.87 4.65
N PRO A 83 -0.73 -3.65 4.39
CA PRO A 83 -2.08 -3.48 3.90
C PRO A 83 -2.27 -4.18 2.56
N ASN A 84 -3.35 -4.95 2.45
CA ASN A 84 -3.70 -5.65 1.23
C ASN A 84 -4.60 -4.78 0.35
N LEU A 85 -4.14 -4.46 -0.86
CA LEU A 85 -4.84 -3.61 -1.83
C LEU A 85 -6.21 -4.18 -2.27
N ARG A 86 -6.45 -5.48 -2.10
CA ARG A 86 -7.74 -6.13 -2.40
C ARG A 86 -8.63 -6.27 -1.18
N SER A 87 -8.17 -5.91 0.02
CA SER A 87 -9.01 -5.98 1.22
C SER A 87 -10.18 -5.01 1.10
N LEU A 88 -11.39 -5.50 1.34
CA LEU A 88 -12.58 -4.67 1.30
C LEU A 88 -12.52 -3.56 2.37
N THR A 89 -11.97 -3.87 3.55
CA THR A 89 -11.69 -2.88 4.60
C THR A 89 -10.76 -1.77 4.11
N PHE A 90 -9.68 -2.13 3.41
CA PHE A 90 -8.72 -1.15 2.85
C PHE A 90 -9.40 -0.25 1.81
N LEU A 91 -10.16 -0.84 0.89
CA LEU A 91 -10.88 -0.12 -0.17
C LEU A 91 -11.95 0.82 0.40
N LEU A 92 -12.76 0.36 1.36
CA LEU A 92 -13.79 1.19 2.01
C LEU A 92 -13.16 2.36 2.77
N THR A 93 -12.04 2.11 3.45
CA THR A 93 -11.31 3.16 4.18
C THR A 93 -10.80 4.24 3.23
N HIS A 94 -10.23 3.84 2.08
CA HIS A 94 -9.70 4.77 1.07
C HIS A 94 -10.80 5.42 0.22
N ALA A 95 -11.97 4.79 0.09
CA ALA A 95 -13.15 5.36 -0.55
C ALA A 95 -13.92 6.36 0.33
N GLY A 96 -13.52 6.51 1.61
CA GLY A 96 -14.14 7.45 2.56
C GLY A 96 -15.19 6.83 3.49
N TYR A 97 -15.53 5.55 3.32
CA TYR A 97 -16.51 4.81 4.13
C TYR A 97 -15.89 4.17 5.38
N LYS A 98 -15.26 4.98 6.24
CA LYS A 98 -14.52 4.50 7.43
C LYS A 98 -15.40 3.76 8.45
N GLN A 99 -16.65 4.19 8.61
CA GLN A 99 -17.59 3.53 9.52
C GLN A 99 -17.93 2.12 9.02
N ALA A 100 -18.27 1.98 7.74
CA ALA A 100 -18.55 0.68 7.14
C ALA A 100 -17.32 -0.24 7.18
N ALA A 101 -16.12 0.32 6.97
CA ALA A 101 -14.86 -0.45 7.02
C ALA A 101 -14.64 -1.15 8.37
N GLN A 102 -15.11 -0.58 9.49
CA GLN A 102 -14.98 -1.19 10.83
C GLN A 102 -15.80 -2.47 10.98
N TRP A 103 -16.88 -2.62 10.21
CA TRP A 103 -17.75 -3.80 10.24
C TRP A 103 -17.28 -4.90 9.30
N VAL A 104 -16.40 -4.57 8.35
CA VAL A 104 -15.88 -5.54 7.39
C VAL A 104 -14.57 -6.12 7.91
N PRO A 105 -14.48 -7.44 8.07
CA PRO A 105 -13.23 -8.08 8.45
C PRO A 105 -12.16 -7.91 7.36
N SER A 106 -10.91 -7.67 7.76
CA SER A 106 -9.78 -7.44 6.85
C SER A 106 -9.48 -8.64 5.93
N TRP A 107 -9.90 -9.86 6.32
CA TRP A 107 -9.76 -11.08 5.54
C TRP A 107 -10.70 -11.17 4.33
N VAL A 108 -11.73 -10.31 4.25
CA VAL A 108 -12.61 -10.23 3.09
C VAL A 108 -11.88 -9.50 1.96
N LYS A 109 -11.51 -10.26 0.92
CA LYS A 109 -10.79 -9.76 -0.26
C LYS A 109 -11.72 -9.69 -1.46
N VAL A 110 -11.53 -8.65 -2.28
CA VAL A 110 -12.20 -8.52 -3.56
C VAL A 110 -11.53 -9.45 -4.58
N PRO A 111 -12.29 -10.30 -5.29
CA PRO A 111 -11.75 -11.12 -6.36
C PRO A 111 -11.12 -10.29 -7.48
N GLY A 112 -10.05 -10.80 -8.08
CA GLY A 112 -9.32 -10.10 -9.14
C GLY A 112 -10.20 -9.73 -10.35
N TRP A 113 -11.14 -10.62 -10.72
CA TRP A 113 -12.08 -10.36 -11.81
C TRP A 113 -13.01 -9.18 -11.52
N LEU A 114 -13.41 -8.96 -10.26
CA LEU A 114 -14.29 -7.86 -9.90
C LEU A 114 -13.53 -6.53 -9.92
N LEU A 115 -12.30 -6.51 -9.40
CA LEU A 115 -11.44 -5.33 -9.46
C LEU A 115 -11.11 -4.96 -10.90
N TRP A 116 -10.75 -5.94 -11.73
CA TRP A 116 -10.49 -5.72 -13.14
C TRP A 116 -11.74 -5.23 -13.87
N GLY A 117 -12.89 -5.89 -13.67
CA GLY A 117 -14.18 -5.49 -14.24
C GLY A 117 -14.59 -4.06 -13.90
N SER A 118 -14.27 -3.59 -12.68
CA SER A 118 -14.54 -2.21 -12.26
C SER A 118 -13.62 -1.16 -12.89
N ALA A 119 -12.39 -1.55 -13.27
CA ALA A 119 -11.38 -0.66 -13.84
C ALA A 119 -11.38 -0.66 -15.37
N SER A 120 -11.87 -1.74 -15.98
CA SER A 120 -12.15 -1.83 -17.41
C SER A 120 -13.34 -0.96 -17.75
N ARG A 121 -13.08 0.20 -18.34
CA ARG A 121 -14.10 0.99 -19.03
C ARG A 121 -14.63 0.19 -20.21
N LEU A 122 -15.85 -0.33 -20.09
CA LEU A 122 -16.75 -0.50 -21.23
C LEU A 122 -17.44 0.84 -21.50
#